data_AF-A0A951G631-F1
#
_entry.id   AF-A0A951G631-F1
#
_cell.length_a   1.000
_cell.length_b   1.000
_cell.length_c   1.000
_cell.angle_alpha   90.00
_cell.angle_beta   90.00
_cell.angle_gamma   90.00
#
_symmetry.space_group_name_H-M   'P 1'
#
loop_
_entity.id
_entity.type
_entity.pdbx_description
1 polymer ?
#
loop_
_entity_poly.entity_id
_entity_poly.type
_entity_poly.pdbx_seq_one_letter_code
_entity_poly.pdbx_strand_id
1 'polypeptide(L)'
;MTLVPDHLREAPYAGALFIALSAAALAGALLIMAVDHQLVWTGAAALCLAAVISYVLSRSVGLPSMSDDVGDWLNRLGMAAVACEAAAVMICSVVLWQARADRRPRIA
;
A
#
# COMPACT_ATOMS: atom_id res chain seq x y z
N MET A 1 28.95 12.83 18.39
CA MET A 1 28.52 11.55 17.78
C MET A 1 27.01 11.62 17.61
N THR A 2 26.55 12.11 16.46
CA THR A 2 25.12 12.31 16.16
C THR A 2 24.65 11.13 15.31
N LEU A 3 24.01 10.13 15.94
CA LEU A 3 23.47 8.94 15.24
C LEU A 3 22.37 9.28 14.21
N VAL A 4 21.71 10.43 14.36
CA VAL A 4 20.53 10.83 13.56
C VAL A 4 20.83 11.03 12.07
N PRO A 5 21.87 11.79 11.65
CA PRO A 5 22.19 11.93 10.23
C PRO A 5 22.76 10.65 9.58
N ASP A 6 23.38 9.75 10.36
CA ASP A 6 23.97 8.52 9.80
C ASP A 6 22.90 7.45 9.49
N HIS A 7 21.89 7.26 10.35
CA HIS A 7 20.74 6.39 10.05
C HIS A 7 19.86 6.90 8.88
N LEU A 8 19.79 8.23 8.68
CA LEU A 8 19.09 8.81 7.51
C LEU A 8 19.84 8.58 6.20
N ARG A 9 21.14 8.29 6.24
CA ARG A 9 21.96 7.92 5.07
C ARG A 9 21.95 6.44 4.76
N GLU A 10 21.66 5.58 5.74
CA GLU A 10 21.65 4.13 5.57
C GLU A 10 20.43 3.63 4.79
N ALA A 11 19.26 4.28 4.89
CA ALA A 11 18.04 3.81 4.19
C ALA A 11 17.22 4.88 3.43
N PRO A 12 17.84 5.79 2.64
CA PRO A 12 17.11 6.79 1.86
C PRO A 12 16.15 6.17 0.83
N TYR A 13 16.44 4.95 0.36
CA TYR A 13 15.59 4.25 -0.60
C TYR A 13 14.23 3.85 -0.01
N ALA A 14 14.15 3.52 1.29
CA ALA A 14 12.91 3.15 1.94
C ALA A 14 11.97 4.36 2.08
N GLY A 15 12.54 5.53 2.41
CA GLY A 15 11.81 6.80 2.39
C GLY A 15 11.32 7.16 0.98
N ALA A 16 12.16 6.98 -0.05
CA ALA A 16 11.77 7.21 -1.44
C ALA A 16 10.64 6.26 -1.89
N LEU A 17 10.71 4.97 -1.53
CA LEU A 17 9.64 4.00 -1.80
C LEU A 17 8.34 4.37 -1.10
N PHE A 18 8.39 4.80 0.17
CA PHE A 18 7.20 5.25 0.90
C PHE A 18 6.55 6.47 0.24
N ILE A 19 7.34 7.46 -0.18
CA ILE A 19 6.85 8.64 -0.91
C ILE A 19 6.24 8.22 -2.25
N ALA A 20 6.92 7.37 -3.01
CA ALA A 20 6.44 6.89 -4.30
C ALA A 20 5.11 6.14 -4.16
N LEU A 21 4.99 5.29 -3.13
CA LEU A 21 3.79 4.53 -2.82
C LEU A 21 2.63 5.44 -2.40
N SER A 22 2.91 6.41 -1.54
CA SER A 22 1.92 7.41 -1.11
C SER A 22 1.42 8.24 -2.30
N ALA A 23 2.32 8.68 -3.18
CA ALA A 23 1.96 9.42 -4.38
C ALA A 23 1.16 8.55 -5.36
N ALA A 24 1.53 7.29 -5.53
CA ALA A 24 0.81 6.35 -6.37
C ALA A 24 -0.59 6.04 -5.80
N ALA A 25 -0.73 5.92 -4.48
CA ALA A 25 -2.02 5.72 -3.82
C ALA A 25 -2.93 6.94 -4.02
N LEU A 26 -2.39 8.16 -3.87
CA LEU A 26 -3.12 9.40 -4.13
C LEU A 26 -3.57 9.51 -5.59
N ALA A 27 -2.67 9.18 -6.53
CA ALA A 27 -2.98 9.15 -7.95
C ALA A 27 -4.05 8.10 -8.28
N GLY A 28 -3.97 6.92 -7.65
CA GLY A 28 -4.99 5.86 -7.77
C GLY A 28 -6.36 6.33 -7.28
N ALA A 29 -6.41 7.01 -6.14
CA ALA A 29 -7.66 7.58 -5.61
C ALA A 29 -8.26 8.63 -6.56
N LEU A 30 -7.44 9.56 -7.06
CA LEU A 30 -7.89 10.56 -8.05
C LEU A 30 -8.37 9.90 -9.35
N LEU A 31 -7.70 8.83 -9.79
CA LEU A 31 -8.07 8.12 -11.01
C LEU A 31 -9.38 7.35 -10.85
N ILE A 32 -9.62 6.73 -9.69
CA ILE A 32 -10.92 6.12 -9.35
C ILE A 32 -12.03 7.17 -9.38
N MET A 33 -11.78 8.38 -8.85
CA MET A 33 -12.76 9.47 -8.86
C MET A 33 -13.07 9.98 -10.28
N ALA A 34 -12.09 9.93 -11.19
CA ALA A 34 -12.25 10.40 -12.56
C ALA A 34 -12.85 9.35 -13.50
N VAL A 35 -12.57 8.06 -13.27
CA VAL A 35 -12.89 6.98 -14.21
C VAL A 35 -13.41 5.75 -13.47
N ASP A 36 -14.70 5.49 -13.61
CA ASP A 36 -15.32 4.26 -13.10
C ASP A 36 -15.09 3.08 -14.06
N HIS A 37 -13.85 2.57 -14.07
CA HIS A 37 -13.46 1.45 -14.92
C HIS A 37 -12.83 0.32 -14.11
N GLN A 38 -13.22 -0.92 -14.41
CA GLN A 38 -12.82 -2.10 -13.66
C GLN A 38 -11.29 -2.26 -13.55
N LEU A 39 -10.53 -1.87 -14.60
CA LEU A 39 -9.06 -1.89 -14.57
C LEU A 39 -8.46 -0.91 -13.56
N VAL A 40 -9.09 0.25 -13.38
CA VAL A 40 -8.63 1.29 -12.43
C VAL A 40 -8.79 0.78 -11.01
N TRP A 41 -9.95 0.20 -10.69
CA TRP A 41 -10.21 -0.46 -9.41
C TRP A 41 -9.25 -1.61 -9.13
N THR A 42 -8.96 -2.47 -10.12
CA THR A 42 -7.98 -3.56 -9.94
C THR A 42 -6.56 -3.05 -9.75
N GLY A 43 -6.18 -1.99 -10.48
CA GLY A 43 -4.84 -1.39 -10.36
C GLY A 43 -4.61 -0.76 -8.99
N ALA A 44 -5.60 -0.03 -8.48
CA ALA A 44 -5.55 0.55 -7.13
C ALA A 44 -5.49 -0.53 -6.05
N ALA A 45 -6.29 -1.60 -6.16
CA ALA A 45 -6.24 -2.73 -5.23
C ALA A 45 -4.88 -3.43 -5.25
N ALA A 46 -4.32 -3.68 -6.44
CA ALA A 46 -3.01 -4.30 -6.59
C ALA A 46 -1.88 -3.45 -5.99
N LEU A 47 -1.93 -2.12 -6.20
CA LEU A 47 -0.97 -1.18 -5.64
C LEU A 47 -1.01 -1.19 -4.11
N CYS A 48 -2.20 -1.07 -3.51
CA CYS A 48 -2.35 -1.10 -2.06
C CYS A 48 -1.95 -2.47 -1.47
N LEU A 49 -2.20 -3.57 -2.18
CA LEU A 49 -1.75 -4.89 -1.74
C LEU A 49 -0.22 -5.01 -1.78
N ALA A 50 0.42 -4.51 -2.85
CA ALA A 50 1.87 -4.48 -2.95
C ALA A 50 2.51 -3.65 -1.83
N ALA A 51 1.83 -2.59 -1.40
CA ALA A 51 2.23 -1.75 -0.30
C ALA A 51 2.23 -2.51 1.05
N VAL A 52 1.12 -3.18 1.38
CA VAL A 52 0.99 -4.04 2.56
C VAL A 52 2.03 -5.17 2.55
N ILE A 53 2.25 -5.82 1.40
CA ILE A 53 3.27 -6.87 1.25
C ILE A 53 4.67 -6.30 1.49
N SER A 54 4.97 -5.12 0.93
CA SER A 54 6.27 -4.47 1.12
C SER A 54 6.52 -4.11 2.59
N TYR A 55 5.48 -3.69 3.32
CA TYR A 55 5.57 -3.46 4.77
C TYR A 55 5.89 -4.76 5.53
N VAL A 56 5.17 -5.85 5.23
CA VAL A 56 5.40 -7.17 5.85
C VAL A 56 6.80 -7.68 5.54
N LEU A 57 7.27 -7.55 4.29
CA LEU A 57 8.62 -7.95 3.89
C LEU A 57 9.70 -7.13 4.61
N SER A 58 9.50 -5.81 4.71
CA SER A 58 10.40 -4.93 5.45
C SER A 58 10.52 -5.32 6.92
N ARG A 59 9.41 -5.69 7.56
CA ARG A 59 9.37 -6.07 8.99
C ARG A 59 9.77 -7.53 9.27
N SER A 60 9.80 -8.41 8.26
CA SER A 60 10.10 -9.84 8.43
C SER A 60 11.52 -10.20 8.02
N VAL A 61 11.89 -9.94 6.76
CA VAL A 61 13.18 -10.36 6.20
C VAL A 61 14.27 -9.34 6.49
N GLY A 62 13.87 -8.11 6.80
CA GLY A 62 14.78 -6.98 6.88
C GLY A 62 15.19 -6.54 5.48
N LEU A 63 14.95 -5.28 5.20
CA LEU A 63 15.40 -4.64 3.98
C LEU A 63 16.93 -4.43 4.07
N PRO A 64 17.72 -4.66 2.99
CA PRO A 64 19.17 -4.42 3.05
C PRO A 64 19.42 -2.97 3.46
N SER A 65 20.26 -2.76 4.48
CA SER A 65 20.51 -1.46 5.14
C SER A 65 19.38 -0.96 6.08
N MET A 66 18.42 -1.81 6.44
CA MET A 66 17.29 -1.52 7.34
C MET A 66 16.96 -2.74 8.23
N SER A 67 17.97 -3.52 8.60
CA SER A 67 17.81 -4.71 9.46
C SER A 67 17.42 -4.38 10.90
N ASP A 68 17.67 -3.15 11.35
CA ASP A 68 17.32 -2.70 12.70
C ASP A 68 15.81 -2.48 12.90
N ASP A 69 15.04 -2.42 11.80
CA ASP A 69 13.58 -2.27 11.79
C ASP A 69 12.83 -3.62 11.82
N VAL A 70 13.54 -4.75 11.82
CA VAL A 70 12.94 -6.09 11.90
C VAL A 70 12.32 -6.27 13.29
N GLY A 71 11.01 -6.49 13.35
CA GLY A 71 10.28 -6.66 14.61
C GLY A 71 9.67 -5.39 15.20
N ASP A 72 9.95 -4.19 14.68
CA ASP A 72 9.27 -2.95 15.12
C ASP A 72 7.90 -2.77 14.43
N TRP A 73 6.98 -3.68 14.72
CA TRP A 73 5.63 -3.64 14.15
C TRP A 73 4.82 -2.40 14.57
N LEU A 74 5.26 -1.68 15.60
CA LEU A 74 4.54 -0.62 16.31
C LEU A 74 4.94 0.80 15.90
N ASN A 75 5.74 0.97 14.85
CA ASN A 75 5.98 2.30 14.27
C ASN A 75 4.64 2.96 13.88
N ARG A 76 4.31 4.04 14.57
CA ARG A 76 3.01 4.72 14.48
C ARG A 76 2.68 5.16 13.06
N LEU A 77 3.68 5.58 12.29
CA LEU A 77 3.50 6.04 10.91
C LEU A 77 3.26 4.87 9.94
N GLY A 78 4.02 3.78 10.09
CA GLY A 78 3.84 2.57 9.27
C GLY A 78 2.49 1.90 9.51
N MET A 79 2.08 1.80 10.78
CA MET A 79 0.79 1.23 11.14
C MET A 79 -0.39 2.04 10.59
N ALA A 80 -0.32 3.37 10.62
CA ALA A 80 -1.34 4.24 10.04
C ALA A 80 -1.43 4.07 8.51
N ALA A 81 -0.28 4.01 7.81
CA ALA A 81 -0.25 3.81 6.37
C ALA A 81 -0.85 2.44 5.96
N VAL A 82 -0.44 1.36 6.63
CA VAL A 82 -0.96 0.01 6.37
C VAL A 82 -2.45 -0.08 6.66
N ALA A 83 -2.95 0.59 7.71
CA ALA A 83 -4.38 0.63 7.99
C ALA A 83 -5.18 1.31 6.86
N CYS A 84 -4.68 2.44 6.33
CA CYS A 84 -5.28 3.12 5.18
C CYS A 84 -5.25 2.26 3.92
N GLU A 85 -4.13 1.60 3.64
CA GLU A 85 -3.98 0.73 2.46
C GLU A 85 -4.87 -0.51 2.57
N ALA A 86 -4.95 -1.15 3.74
CA ALA A 86 -5.84 -2.27 3.98
C ALA A 86 -7.31 -1.88 3.79
N ALA A 87 -7.72 -0.70 4.27
CA ALA A 87 -9.06 -0.18 4.04
C ALA A 87 -9.33 0.05 2.54
N ALA A 88 -8.37 0.61 1.81
CA ALA A 88 -8.48 0.81 0.36
C ALA A 88 -8.62 -0.52 -0.41
N VAL A 89 -7.84 -1.55 -0.06
CA VAL A 89 -7.97 -2.90 -0.63
C VAL A 89 -9.36 -3.47 -0.36
N MET A 90 -9.86 -3.34 0.88
CA MET A 90 -11.19 -3.82 1.26
C MET A 90 -12.29 -3.13 0.45
N ILE A 91 -12.25 -1.79 0.32
CA ILE A 91 -13.24 -1.04 -0.47
C ILE A 91 -13.19 -1.46 -1.95
N CYS A 92 -12.00 -1.51 -2.55
CA CYS A 92 -11.85 -1.89 -3.96
C CYS A 92 -12.33 -3.33 -4.20
N SER A 93 -12.04 -4.25 -3.29
CA SER A 93 -12.49 -5.65 -3.42
C SER A 93 -14.00 -5.80 -3.31
N VAL A 94 -14.66 -5.04 -2.41
CA VAL A 94 -16.12 -5.02 -2.29
C VAL A 94 -16.77 -4.46 -3.56
N VAL A 95 -16.27 -3.35 -4.09
CA VAL A 95 -16.79 -2.75 -5.34
C VAL A 95 -16.63 -3.72 -6.51
N LEU A 96 -15.47 -4.35 -6.65
CA LEU A 96 -15.22 -5.35 -7.69
C LEU A 96 -16.10 -6.59 -7.54
N TRP A 97 -16.40 -7.01 -6.30
CA TRP A 97 -17.29 -8.14 -6.04
C TRP A 97 -18.74 -7.82 -6.41
N GLN A 98 -19.24 -6.63 -6.08
CA GLN A 98 -20.57 -6.16 -6.47
C GLN A 98 -20.70 -6.04 -7.99
N ALA A 99 -19.72 -5.42 -8.65
CA ALA A 99 -19.70 -5.31 -10.12
C ALA A 99 -19.69 -6.68 -10.82
N ARG A 100 -19.09 -7.71 -10.21
CA ARG A 100 -19.16 -9.11 -10.70
C ARG A 100 -20.51 -9.76 -10.44
N ALA A 101 -21.13 -9.49 -9.29
CA ALA A 101 -22.45 -10.03 -8.95
C ALA A 101 -23.54 -9.50 -9.89
N ASP A 102 -23.50 -8.20 -10.21
CA ASP A 102 -24.46 -7.56 -11.13
C ASP A 102 -24.33 -8.06 -12.57
N ARG A 103 -23.14 -8.50 -12.97
CA ARG A 103 -22.87 -9.09 -14.29
C ARG A 103 -23.25 -10.56 -14.40
N ARG A 104 -23.59 -11.26 -13.31
CA ARG A 104 -24.09 -12.64 -13.41
C ARG A 104 -25.49 -12.59 -14.05
N PRO A 105 -25.70 -13.26 -15.20
CA PRO A 105 -27.01 -13.28 -15.83
C PRO A 105 -28.01 -13.86 -14.82
N ARG A 106 -29.06 -13.10 -14.54
CA ARG A 106 -30.16 -13.56 -13.70
C ARG A 106 -30.88 -14.63 -14.52
N ILE A 107 -30.48 -15.89 -14.33
CA ILE A 107 -31.14 -17.04 -14.96
C ILE A 107 -32.55 -17.06 -14.35
N ALA A 108 -33.50 -16.53 -15.11
CA ALA A 108 -34.93 -16.52 -14.80
C ALA A 108 -35.56 -17.85 -15.26
#